data_AF-A0A368YAI5-F1
#
_entry.id   AF-A0A368YAI5-F1
#
_cell.length_a   1.000
_cell.length_b   1.000
_cell.length_c   1.000
_cell.angle_alpha   90.00
_cell.angle_beta   90.00
_cell.angle_gamma   90.00
#
_symmetry.space_group_name_H-M   'P 1'
#
loop_
_entity.id
_entity.type
_entity.pdbx_description
1 polymer ?
#
loop_
_entity_poly.entity_id
_entity_poly.type
_entity_poly.pdbx_seq_one_letter_code
_entity_poly.pdbx_strand_id
1 'polypeptide(L)'
;MNIKEIIGLINDAMNEMDYIAARKYMEKNLDVLDGRKHLLNRNARELYDFVKNRVDSGHQGLSKQDMAAIHAINIYAEKFDLRGLKLMVKERPQLFMLREAEGYLNNDAKVILIGMGVLKKEAVS
;
A
#
# COMPACT_ATOMS: atom_id res chain seq x y z
N MET A 1 -5.41 -6.60 -22.36
CA MET A 1 -4.08 -6.39 -23.00
C MET A 1 -3.43 -7.74 -23.23
N ASN A 2 -2.66 -7.86 -24.31
CA ASN A 2 -1.86 -9.06 -24.58
C ASN A 2 -0.65 -9.10 -23.62
N ILE A 3 -0.22 -10.29 -23.20
CA ILE A 3 0.96 -10.48 -22.35
C ILE A 3 2.22 -9.84 -22.93
N LYS A 4 2.40 -9.85 -24.26
CA LYS A 4 3.54 -9.19 -24.93
C LYS A 4 3.53 -7.68 -24.72
N GLU A 5 2.35 -7.05 -24.76
CA GLU A 5 2.19 -5.61 -24.53
C GLU A 5 2.48 -5.26 -23.08
N ILE A 6 1.99 -6.08 -22.14
CA ILE A 6 2.23 -5.89 -20.70
C ILE A 6 3.72 -5.96 -20.39
N ILE A 7 4.42 -6.95 -20.94
CA ILE A 7 5.88 -7.10 -20.79
C ILE A 7 6.61 -5.89 -21.39
N GLY A 8 6.20 -5.44 -22.58
CA GLY A 8 6.73 -4.24 -23.22
C GLY A 8 6.61 -3.02 -22.32
N LEU A 9 5.39 -2.71 -21.88
CA LEU A 9 5.12 -1.57 -20.98
C LEU A 9 5.90 -1.62 -19.67
N ILE A 10 6.07 -2.81 -19.08
CA ILE A 10 6.85 -2.97 -17.85
C ILE A 10 8.34 -2.69 -18.13
N ASN A 11 8.90 -3.27 -19.19
CA ASN A 11 10.30 -3.08 -19.52
C ASN A 11 10.60 -1.63 -19.90
N ASP A 12 9.73 -0.99 -20.68
CA ASP A 12 9.86 0.40 -21.08
C ASP A 12 9.81 1.33 -19.86
N ALA A 13 8.81 1.15 -18.98
CA ALA A 13 8.73 1.92 -17.73
C ALA A 13 9.98 1.71 -16.84
N MET A 14 10.53 0.50 -16.78
CA MET A 14 11.76 0.23 -16.04
C MET A 14 13.01 0.84 -16.69
N ASN A 15 13.05 0.93 -18.02
CA ASN A 15 14.13 1.60 -18.76
C ASN A 15 14.07 3.14 -18.53
N GLU A 16 12.86 3.69 -18.45
CA GLU A 16 12.60 5.11 -18.17
C GLU A 16 12.64 5.45 -16.68
N MET A 17 12.92 4.47 -15.80
CA MET A 17 12.90 4.62 -14.34
C MET A 17 11.54 5.04 -13.76
N ASP A 18 10.43 4.82 -14.49
CA ASP A 18 9.07 4.97 -13.97
C ASP A 18 8.65 3.72 -13.19
N TYR A 19 9.22 3.59 -11.98
CA TYR A 19 8.93 2.47 -11.08
C TYR A 19 7.47 2.41 -10.63
N ILE A 20 6.75 3.54 -10.66
CA ILE A 20 5.35 3.61 -10.26
C ILE A 20 4.48 2.95 -11.33
N ALA A 21 4.69 3.29 -12.61
CA ALA A 21 3.98 2.67 -13.71
C ALA A 21 4.33 1.18 -13.82
N ALA A 22 5.62 0.83 -13.76
CA ALA A 22 6.07 -0.56 -13.80
C ALA A 22 5.41 -1.42 -12.71
N ARG A 23 5.41 -0.95 -11.46
CA ARG A 23 4.76 -1.63 -10.34
C ARG A 23 3.26 -1.80 -10.58
N LYS A 24 2.56 -0.76 -11.03
CA LYS A 24 1.12 -0.80 -11.30
C LYS A 24 0.77 -1.82 -12.39
N TYR A 25 1.59 -1.92 -13.45
CA TYR A 25 1.40 -2.93 -14.48
C TYR A 25 1.65 -4.35 -13.94
N MET A 26 2.64 -4.53 -13.07
CA MET A 26 2.90 -5.83 -12.43
C MET A 26 1.77 -6.26 -11.52
N GLU A 27 1.36 -5.41 -10.55
CA GLU A 27 0.33 -5.75 -9.57
C GLU A 27 -1.00 -6.13 -10.22
N LYS A 28 -1.37 -5.46 -11.32
CA LYS A 28 -2.60 -5.74 -12.06
C LYS A 28 -2.56 -7.03 -12.88
N ASN A 29 -1.38 -7.56 -13.17
CA ASN A 29 -1.19 -8.67 -14.11
C ASN A 29 -0.31 -9.79 -13.52
N LEU A 30 -0.19 -9.87 -12.19
CA LEU A 30 0.65 -10.85 -11.48
C LEU A 30 0.40 -12.28 -11.96
N ASP A 31 -0.87 -12.69 -12.06
CA ASP A 31 -1.25 -14.04 -12.48
C ASP A 31 -0.75 -14.39 -13.89
N VAL A 32 -0.69 -13.40 -14.78
CA VAL A 32 -0.29 -13.60 -16.19
C VAL A 32 1.22 -13.52 -16.35
N LEU A 33 1.89 -12.74 -15.48
CA LEU A 33 3.34 -12.63 -15.40
C LEU A 33 3.96 -13.86 -14.72
N ASP A 34 3.18 -14.57 -13.90
CA ASP A 34 3.64 -15.78 -13.25
C ASP A 34 4.01 -16.87 -14.26
N GLY A 35 5.17 -17.50 -14.05
CA GLY A 35 5.79 -18.40 -15.03
C GLY A 35 6.41 -17.72 -16.27
N ARG A 36 6.24 -16.40 -16.46
CA ARG A 36 6.73 -15.65 -17.65
C ARG A 36 7.72 -14.54 -17.32
N LYS A 37 8.15 -14.41 -16.06
CA LYS A 37 9.11 -13.37 -15.62
C LYS A 37 10.44 -13.36 -16.39
N HIS A 38 10.83 -14.46 -17.03
CA HIS A 38 12.04 -14.54 -17.85
C HIS A 38 12.05 -13.55 -19.03
N LEU A 39 10.87 -13.10 -19.48
CA LEU A 39 10.69 -12.12 -20.55
C LEU A 39 10.84 -10.66 -20.07
N LEU A 40 10.89 -10.43 -18.75
CA LEU A 40 11.19 -9.13 -18.17
C LEU A 40 12.70 -8.87 -18.17
N ASN A 41 13.10 -7.61 -18.33
CA ASN A 41 14.49 -7.19 -18.19
C ASN A 41 14.98 -7.39 -16.74
N ARG A 42 16.29 -7.31 -16.52
CA ARG A 42 16.88 -7.62 -15.20
C ARG A 42 16.23 -6.82 -14.06
N ASN A 43 16.12 -5.50 -14.22
CA ASN A 43 15.58 -4.61 -13.19
C ASN A 43 14.08 -4.89 -12.97
N ALA A 44 13.33 -5.15 -14.04
CA ALA A 44 11.92 -5.53 -13.97
C ALA A 44 11.71 -6.86 -13.25
N ARG A 45 12.62 -7.83 -13.40
CA ARG A 45 12.56 -9.09 -12.64
C ARG A 45 12.77 -8.87 -11.15
N GLU A 46 13.73 -8.03 -10.78
CA GLU A 46 13.99 -7.68 -9.38
C GLU A 46 12.76 -6.98 -8.75
N LEU A 47 12.15 -6.04 -9.47
CA LEU A 47 10.90 -5.40 -9.02
C LEU A 47 9.72 -6.39 -8.97
N TYR A 48 9.61 -7.30 -9.94
CA TYR A 48 8.57 -8.34 -9.95
C TYR A 48 8.68 -9.24 -8.73
N ASP A 49 9.89 -9.73 -8.42
CA ASP A 49 10.11 -10.60 -7.25
C ASP A 49 9.77 -9.84 -5.96
N PHE A 50 10.09 -8.54 -5.86
CA PHE A 50 9.66 -7.71 -4.74
C PHE A 50 8.14 -7.53 -4.63
N VAL A 51 7.46 -7.28 -5.76
CA VAL A 51 5.99 -7.13 -5.81
C VAL A 51 5.30 -8.45 -5.46
N LYS A 52 5.76 -9.56 -6.02
CA LYS A 52 5.21 -10.90 -5.77
C LYS A 52 5.42 -11.32 -4.32
N ASN A 53 6.62 -11.14 -3.77
CA ASN A 53 6.88 -11.41 -2.35
C ASN A 53 5.98 -10.59 -1.42
N ARG A 54 5.67 -9.34 -1.78
CA ARG A 54 4.69 -8.53 -1.02
C ARG A 54 3.28 -9.09 -1.11
N VAL A 55 2.82 -9.47 -2.29
CA VAL A 55 1.48 -10.07 -2.43
C VAL A 55 1.38 -11.43 -1.72
N ASP A 56 2.38 -12.29 -1.88
CA ASP A 56 2.41 -13.63 -1.29
C ASP A 56 2.51 -13.58 0.25
N SER A 57 3.10 -12.52 0.81
CA SER A 57 3.14 -12.26 2.25
C SER A 57 1.90 -11.52 2.78
N GLY A 58 0.87 -11.32 1.95
CA GLY A 58 -0.35 -10.59 2.32
C GLY A 58 -0.17 -9.07 2.47
N HIS A 59 0.99 -8.53 2.09
CA HIS A 59 1.27 -7.10 2.11
C HIS A 59 0.74 -6.43 0.83
N GLN A 60 -0.56 -6.13 0.79
CA GLN A 60 -1.06 -5.11 -0.13
C GLN A 60 -0.63 -3.74 0.37
N GLY A 61 0.44 -3.19 -0.22
CA GLY A 61 0.93 -1.87 0.14
C GLY A 61 -0.16 -0.79 0.02
N LEU A 62 -0.12 0.23 0.88
CA LEU A 62 -1.08 1.34 0.92
C LEU A 62 -1.33 1.94 -0.47
N SER A 63 -2.59 1.92 -0.90
CA SER A 63 -3.01 2.59 -2.13
C SER A 63 -3.00 4.11 -1.96
N LYS A 64 -3.14 4.85 -3.08
CA LYS A 64 -3.31 6.32 -3.00
C LYS A 64 -4.55 6.72 -2.19
N GLN A 65 -5.62 5.92 -2.24
CA GLN A 65 -6.83 6.18 -1.46
C GLN A 65 -6.60 5.91 0.04
N ASP A 66 -5.77 4.92 0.36
CA ASP A 66 -5.38 4.61 1.74
C ASP A 66 -4.54 5.75 2.32
N MET A 67 -3.58 6.25 1.54
CA MET A 67 -2.78 7.41 1.93
C MET A 67 -3.63 8.67 2.13
N ALA A 68 -4.61 8.91 1.25
CA ALA A 68 -5.53 10.03 1.41
C ALA A 68 -6.40 9.89 2.66
N ALA A 69 -6.86 8.67 2.97
CA ALA A 69 -7.62 8.38 4.18
C ALA A 69 -6.77 8.57 5.45
N ILE A 70 -5.52 8.09 5.45
CA ILE A 70 -4.56 8.31 6.55
C ILE A 70 -4.30 9.80 6.75
N HIS A 71 -4.16 10.56 5.67
CA HIS A 71 -4.00 12.01 5.76
C HIS A 71 -5.22 12.70 6.38
N ALA A 72 -6.44 12.29 5.98
CA ALA A 72 -7.67 12.79 6.59
C ALA A 72 -7.76 12.44 8.09
N ILE A 73 -7.38 11.22 8.47
CA ILE A 73 -7.30 10.78 9.87
C ILE A 73 -6.36 11.68 10.68
N ASN A 74 -5.17 11.98 10.15
CA ASN A 74 -4.20 12.88 10.80
C ASN A 74 -4.77 14.29 10.99
N ILE A 75 -5.42 14.86 9.96
CA ILE A 75 -6.07 16.17 10.04
C ILE A 75 -7.19 16.17 11.09
N TYR A 76 -8.04 15.13 11.11
CA TYR A 76 -9.11 15.04 12.10
C TYR A 76 -8.56 14.91 13.52
N ALA A 77 -7.46 14.18 13.71
CA ALA A 77 -6.81 14.07 15.01
C ALA A 77 -6.21 15.40 15.49
N GLU A 78 -5.46 16.11 14.63
CA GLU A 78 -4.89 17.43 14.95
C GLU A 78 -5.97 18.45 15.32
N LYS A 79 -7.13 18.37 14.67
CA LYS A 79 -8.28 19.26 14.93
C LYS A 79 -9.21 18.74 16.02
N PHE A 80 -8.90 17.60 16.63
CA PHE A 80 -9.73 16.92 17.62
C PHE A 80 -11.18 16.64 17.14
N ASP A 81 -11.36 16.41 15.84
CA ASP A 81 -12.64 16.02 15.25
C ASP A 81 -12.90 14.52 15.43
N LEU A 82 -13.36 14.16 16.64
CA LEU A 82 -13.66 12.78 17.01
C LEU A 82 -14.79 12.16 16.17
N ARG A 83 -15.69 12.98 15.60
CA ARG A 83 -16.76 12.48 14.74
C ARG A 83 -16.20 12.05 13.39
N GLY A 84 -15.34 12.87 12.79
CA GLY A 84 -14.61 12.54 11.56
C GLY A 84 -13.78 11.28 11.73
N LEU A 85 -13.00 11.18 12.82
CA LEU A 85 -12.23 9.99 13.16
C LEU A 85 -13.11 8.73 13.28
N LYS A 86 -14.21 8.81 14.03
CA LYS A 86 -15.13 7.67 14.22
C LYS A 86 -15.75 7.22 12.89
N LEU A 87 -16.04 8.15 11.99
CA LEU A 87 -16.52 7.83 10.64
C LEU A 87 -15.44 7.08 9.85
N MET A 88 -14.20 7.56 9.85
CA MET A 88 -13.08 6.90 9.17
C MET A 88 -12.84 5.48 9.67
N VAL A 89 -12.91 5.27 10.99
CA VAL A 89 -12.81 3.94 11.62
C VAL A 89 -13.91 3.01 11.13
N LYS A 90 -15.15 3.51 10.99
CA LYS A 90 -16.29 2.72 10.55
C LYS A 90 -16.25 2.39 9.05
N GLU A 91 -15.85 3.34 8.21
CA GLU A 91 -15.87 3.17 6.75
C GLU A 91 -14.62 2.45 6.19
N ARG A 92 -13.49 2.54 6.89
CA ARG A 92 -12.22 1.94 6.44
C ARG A 92 -11.53 1.12 7.55
N PRO A 93 -12.22 0.15 8.18
CA PRO A 93 -11.65 -0.64 9.26
C PRO A 93 -10.36 -1.38 8.85
N GLN A 94 -10.23 -1.75 7.58
CA GLN A 94 -9.06 -2.43 7.04
C GLN A 94 -7.75 -1.64 7.16
N LEU A 95 -7.81 -0.29 7.17
CA LEU A 95 -6.60 0.54 7.31
C LEU A 95 -5.90 0.32 8.65
N PHE A 96 -6.68 0.07 9.70
CA PHE A 96 -6.16 -0.09 11.06
C PHE A 96 -5.67 -1.52 11.34
N MET A 97 -5.82 -2.42 10.36
CA MET A 97 -5.26 -3.78 10.41
C MET A 97 -3.89 -3.87 9.72
N LEU A 98 -3.54 -2.87 8.89
CA LEU A 98 -2.28 -2.81 8.17
C LEU A 98 -1.21 -2.17 9.05
N ARG A 99 -0.22 -2.96 9.48
CA ARG A 99 0.93 -2.46 10.27
C ARG A 99 1.64 -1.29 9.62
N GLU A 100 1.73 -1.27 8.29
CA GLU A 100 2.35 -0.17 7.55
C GLU A 100 1.57 1.14 7.66
N ALA A 101 0.23 1.11 7.79
CA ALA A 101 -0.59 2.31 7.93
C ALA A 101 -0.27 3.07 9.23
N GLU A 102 0.03 2.34 10.31
CA GLU A 102 0.41 2.93 11.60
C GLU A 102 1.68 3.78 11.50
N GLY A 103 2.60 3.44 10.59
CA GLY A 103 3.81 4.21 10.32
C GLY A 103 3.54 5.62 9.78
N TYR A 104 2.38 5.84 9.16
CA TYR A 104 1.99 7.11 8.56
C TYR A 104 1.00 7.94 9.40
N LEU A 105 0.54 7.39 10.54
CA LEU A 105 -0.28 8.13 11.49
C LEU A 105 0.59 9.08 12.32
N ASN A 106 0.12 10.31 12.53
CA ASN A 106 0.76 11.25 13.45
C ASN A 106 0.51 10.84 14.93
N ASN A 107 1.21 11.48 15.86
CA ASN A 107 1.12 11.13 17.27
C ASN A 107 -0.29 11.34 17.84
N ASP A 108 -0.96 12.43 17.48
CA ASP A 108 -2.32 12.72 17.95
C ASP A 108 -3.31 11.64 17.50
N ALA A 109 -3.23 11.22 16.24
CA ALA A 109 -4.06 10.14 15.70
C ALA A 109 -3.79 8.82 16.44
N LYS A 110 -2.52 8.47 16.68
CA LYS A 110 -2.17 7.27 17.44
C LYS A 110 -2.74 7.30 18.84
N VAL A 111 -2.57 8.40 19.57
CA VAL A 111 -3.08 8.55 20.95
C VAL A 111 -4.60 8.40 20.98
N ILE A 112 -5.32 9.09 20.10
CA ILE A 112 -6.78 9.03 20.07
C ILE A 112 -7.27 7.64 19.66
N LEU A 113 -6.70 7.04 18.61
CA LEU A 113 -7.11 5.72 18.14
C LEU A 113 -6.80 4.61 19.15
N ILE A 114 -5.72 4.73 19.93
CA ILE A 114 -5.45 3.85 21.09
C ILE A 114 -6.52 4.07 22.17
N GLY A 115 -6.84 5.32 22.50
CA GLY A 115 -7.89 5.65 23.47
C GLY A 115 -9.28 5.15 23.06
N MET A 116 -9.54 5.05 21.75
CA MET A 116 -10.76 4.48 21.18
C MET A 116 -10.75 2.95 21.13
N GLY A 117 -9.64 2.29 21.47
CA GLY A 117 -9.48 0.84 21.38
C GLY A 117 -9.35 0.32 19.94
N VAL A 118 -9.07 1.20 18.97
CA VAL A 118 -8.88 0.83 17.56
C VAL A 118 -7.47 0.30 17.33
N LEU A 119 -6.47 1.01 17.85
CA LEU A 119 -5.08 0.58 17.84
C LEU A 119 -4.69 0.02 19.20
N LYS A 120 -3.78 -0.95 19.20
CA LYS A 120 -3.17 -1.44 20.44
C LYS A 120 -1.98 -0.56 20.79
N LYS A 121 -1.85 -0.20 22.07
CA LYS A 121 -0.60 0.36 22.57
C LYS A 121 0.46 -0.73 22.46
N GLU A 122 1.54 -0.50 21.72
CA GLU A 122 2.67 -1.43 21.72
C GLU A 122 3.12 -1.62 23.18
N ALA A 123 3.10 -2.87 23.63
CA ALA A 123 3.67 -3.21 24.92
C ALA A 123 5.18 -3.03 24.78
N VAL A 124 5.73 -2.07 25.52
CA VAL A 124 7.18 -1.95 25.68
C VAL A 124 7.62 -3.21 26.41
N SER A 125 8.19 -4.16 25.67
CA SER A 125 8.90 -5.33 26.18
C SER A 125 10.38 -5.04 26.29
#